data_AF-A0A353T5H6-F1
#
_entry.id   AF-A0A353T5H6-F1
#
_cell.length_a   1.000
_cell.length_b   1.000
_cell.length_c   1.000
_cell.angle_alpha   90.00
_cell.angle_beta   90.00
_cell.angle_gamma   90.00
#
_symmetry.space_group_name_H-M   'P 1'
#
loop_
_entity.id
_entity.type
_entity.pdbx_description
1 polymer ?
#
loop_
_entity_poly.entity_id
_entity_poly.type
_entity_poly.pdbx_seq_one_letter_code
_entity_poly.pdbx_strand_id
1 'polypeptide(L)'
;MKIPAVRPFERNWTKLNRTAPDWFRDAKFGLFFHWGPYTVPACENEWYSRNMYGKGLSQNGYHVKKYGKLSEFGYKDFLPEFKGEKFDADAWADLAIRSGARYAGPVAEHADHFSMWNSQVNPINSVNYGPKRDVVGEL
;
A
#
# COMPACT_ATOMS: atom_id res chain seq x y z
N MET A 1 1.84 8.40 34.84
CA MET A 1 1.74 9.38 33.73
C MET A 1 0.25 9.57 33.41
N LYS A 2 -0.31 10.77 33.58
CA LYS A 2 -1.72 11.02 33.24
C LYS A 2 -1.83 11.18 31.72
N ILE A 3 -2.54 10.27 31.06
CA ILE A 3 -2.86 10.43 29.64
C ILE A 3 -3.74 11.68 29.50
N PRO A 4 -3.40 12.65 28.63
CA PRO A 4 -4.22 13.83 28.44
C PRO A 4 -5.64 13.43 28.03
N ALA A 5 -6.66 14.09 28.59
CA ALA A 5 -8.03 13.90 28.14
C ALA A 5 -8.14 14.27 26.66
N VAL A 6 -8.46 13.28 25.82
CA VAL A 6 -8.70 13.50 24.39
C VAL A 6 -9.99 14.31 24.27
N ARG A 7 -9.86 15.60 23.89
CA ARG A 7 -11.03 16.43 23.64
C ARG A 7 -11.74 15.90 22.39
N PRO A 8 -13.09 15.85 22.37
CA PRO A 8 -13.84 15.48 21.18
C PRO A 8 -13.42 16.37 20.01
N PHE A 9 -13.02 15.73 18.91
CA PHE A 9 -12.72 16.43 17.68
C PHE A 9 -14.01 17.03 17.10
N GLU A 10 -14.07 18.35 16.96
CA GLU A 10 -15.19 19.04 16.32
C GLU A 10 -14.94 19.10 14.81
N ARG A 11 -15.86 18.51 14.02
CA ARG A 11 -15.80 18.55 12.54
C ARG A 11 -16.12 19.96 12.05
N ASN A 12 -15.11 20.81 12.02
CA ASN A 12 -15.22 22.22 11.69
C ASN A 12 -14.11 22.61 10.70
N TRP A 13 -14.50 22.92 9.46
CA TRP A 13 -13.56 23.23 8.38
C TRP A 13 -12.63 24.40 8.71
N THR A 14 -13.14 25.42 9.41
CA THR A 14 -12.34 26.56 9.85
C THR A 14 -11.24 26.14 10.83
N LYS A 15 -11.52 25.20 11.74
CA LYS A 15 -10.52 24.67 12.70
C LYS A 15 -9.54 23.68 12.06
N LEU A 16 -9.89 23.13 10.90
CA LEU A 16 -9.05 22.22 10.12
C LEU A 16 -8.14 22.94 9.13
N ASN A 17 -8.47 24.17 8.76
CA ASN A 17 -7.60 25.03 7.98
C ASN A 17 -6.37 25.42 8.80
N ARG A 18 -5.33 24.58 8.73
CA ARG A 18 -4.07 24.73 9.47
C ARG A 18 -2.92 24.80 8.48
N THR A 19 -1.90 25.56 8.85
CA THR A 19 -0.66 25.60 8.10
C THR A 19 0.13 24.30 8.26
N ALA A 20 0.93 23.97 7.25
CA ALA A 20 1.85 22.84 7.35
C ALA A 20 2.85 23.09 8.50
N PRO A 21 3.07 22.10 9.39
CA PRO A 21 3.97 22.25 10.52
C PRO A 21 5.42 22.40 10.07
N ASP A 22 6.21 23.09 10.88
CA ASP A 22 7.60 23.47 10.54
C ASP A 22 8.47 22.27 10.20
N TRP A 23 8.36 21.16 10.95
CA TRP A 23 9.12 19.94 10.67
C TRP A 23 8.87 19.40 9.25
N PHE A 24 7.64 19.48 8.74
CA PHE A 24 7.30 18.99 7.40
C PHE A 24 7.84 19.95 6.34
N ARG A 25 7.75 21.26 6.61
CA ARG A 25 8.37 22.26 5.74
C ARG A 25 9.88 22.08 5.68
N ASP A 26 10.52 21.70 6.78
CA ASP A 26 11.98 21.50 6.86
C ASP A 26 12.43 20.14 6.33
N ALA A 27 11.54 19.15 6.26
CA ALA A 27 11.84 17.80 5.81
C ALA A 27 12.32 17.75 4.35
N LYS A 28 11.68 18.53 3.46
CA LYS A 28 11.94 18.69 2.00
C LYS A 28 11.81 17.42 1.15
N PHE A 29 12.29 16.28 1.63
CA PHE A 29 12.38 15.03 0.89
C PHE A 29 11.84 13.88 1.73
N GLY A 30 11.03 13.04 1.09
CA GLY A 30 10.52 11.81 1.67
C GLY A 30 10.38 10.72 0.63
N LEU A 31 10.23 9.48 1.09
CA LEU A 31 10.23 8.29 0.26
C LEU A 31 8.99 7.45 0.57
N PHE A 32 8.32 6.99 -0.48
CA PHE A 32 7.25 6.02 -0.35
C PHE A 32 7.33 5.01 -1.48
N PHE A 33 6.67 3.87 -1.30
CA PHE A 33 6.75 2.76 -2.25
C PHE A 33 5.37 2.19 -2.55
N HIS A 34 5.09 2.04 -3.84
CA HIS A 34 3.95 1.30 -4.33
C HIS A 34 4.29 -0.19 -4.36
N TRP A 35 3.88 -0.90 -3.32
CA TRP A 35 4.10 -2.32 -3.19
C TRP A 35 2.85 -3.00 -2.61
N GLY A 36 2.39 -4.06 -3.29
CA GLY A 36 1.16 -4.76 -2.99
C GLY A 36 0.88 -5.86 -4.04
N PRO A 37 -0.29 -6.52 -4.01
CA PRO A 37 -0.58 -7.63 -4.92
C PRO A 37 -0.48 -7.26 -6.41
N TYR A 38 -0.73 -6.01 -6.77
CA TYR A 38 -0.58 -5.47 -8.13
C TYR A 38 0.86 -5.55 -8.65
N THR A 39 1.84 -5.76 -7.78
CA THR A 39 3.25 -5.94 -8.17
C THR A 39 3.58 -7.38 -8.58
N VAL A 40 2.81 -8.38 -8.16
CA VAL A 40 3.05 -9.81 -8.49
C VAL A 40 3.10 -10.08 -10.00
N PRO A 41 2.19 -9.52 -10.83
CA PRO A 41 2.23 -9.73 -12.28
C PRO A 41 3.45 -9.08 -12.95
N ALA A 42 4.06 -8.07 -12.30
CA ALA A 42 5.16 -7.26 -12.82
C ALA A 42 4.91 -6.79 -14.27
N CYS A 43 3.69 -6.30 -14.52
CA CYS A 43 3.24 -5.90 -15.85
C CYS A 43 2.77 -4.45 -15.84
N GLU A 44 3.58 -3.61 -16.48
CA GLU A 44 3.38 -2.16 -16.61
C GLU A 44 3.37 -1.40 -15.28
N ASN A 45 2.22 -1.25 -14.62
CA ASN A 45 2.05 -0.36 -13.47
C ASN A 45 1.01 -0.87 -12.47
N GLU A 46 0.83 -0.13 -11.37
CA GLU A 46 -0.03 -0.46 -10.23
C GLU A 46 -1.53 -0.52 -10.58
N TRP A 47 -1.94 -0.02 -11.74
CA TRP A 47 -3.31 -0.12 -12.24
C TRP A 47 -3.63 -1.47 -12.88
N TYR A 48 -2.70 -2.43 -12.82
CA TYR A 48 -2.92 -3.78 -13.35
C TYR A 48 -4.22 -4.40 -12.86
N SER A 49 -4.56 -4.23 -11.57
CA SER A 49 -5.80 -4.73 -10.95
C SER A 49 -7.07 -4.30 -11.67
N ARG A 50 -7.07 -3.10 -12.25
CA ARG A 50 -8.15 -2.56 -13.08
C ARG A 50 -7.98 -2.93 -14.55
N ASN A 51 -6.80 -2.68 -15.09
CA ASN A 51 -6.56 -2.72 -16.53
C ASN A 51 -6.53 -4.17 -17.08
N MET A 52 -6.25 -5.17 -16.25
CA MET A 52 -6.37 -6.58 -16.65
C MET A 52 -7.81 -6.96 -17.06
N TYR A 53 -8.82 -6.19 -16.62
CA TYR A 53 -10.22 -6.37 -17.03
C TYR A 53 -10.65 -5.45 -18.18
N GLY A 54 -9.78 -4.54 -18.63
CA GLY A 54 -10.07 -3.60 -19.71
C GLY A 54 -9.91 -4.25 -21.09
N LYS A 55 -11.01 -4.39 -21.83
CA LYS A 55 -10.97 -4.93 -23.20
C LYS A 55 -10.07 -4.07 -24.10
N GLY A 56 -9.11 -4.72 -24.75
CA GLY A 56 -8.18 -4.05 -25.68
C GLY A 56 -6.95 -3.42 -25.01
N LEU A 57 -6.85 -3.45 -23.68
CA LEU A 57 -5.63 -3.02 -22.99
C LEU A 57 -4.55 -4.10 -23.04
N SER A 58 -3.30 -3.68 -23.09
CA SER A 58 -2.12 -4.56 -23.10
C SER A 58 -2.06 -5.43 -21.85
N GLN A 59 -2.41 -4.91 -20.66
CA GLN A 59 -2.47 -5.72 -19.44
C GLN A 59 -3.48 -6.87 -19.53
N ASN A 60 -4.63 -6.65 -20.17
CA ASN A 60 -5.64 -7.70 -20.38
C ASN A 60 -5.10 -8.80 -21.30
N GLY A 61 -4.49 -8.43 -22.42
CA GLY A 61 -3.87 -9.39 -23.35
C GLY A 61 -2.73 -10.18 -22.68
N TYR A 62 -1.89 -9.49 -21.90
CA TYR A 62 -0.85 -10.14 -21.09
C TYR A 62 -1.45 -11.12 -20.08
N HIS A 63 -2.50 -10.71 -19.36
CA HIS A 63 -3.15 -11.54 -18.36
C HIS A 63 -3.69 -12.83 -18.96
N VAL A 64 -4.48 -12.72 -20.04
CA VAL A 64 -5.08 -13.88 -20.69
C VAL A 64 -4.02 -14.85 -21.23
N LYS A 65 -2.92 -14.32 -21.77
CA LYS A 65 -1.82 -15.15 -22.29
C LYS A 65 -1.04 -15.87 -21.18
N LYS A 66 -0.81 -15.21 -20.04
CA LYS A 66 0.07 -15.73 -18.97
C LYS A 66 -0.67 -16.53 -17.89
N TYR A 67 -1.85 -16.09 -17.50
CA TYR A 67 -2.62 -16.63 -16.37
C TYR A 67 -3.91 -17.33 -16.79
N GLY A 68 -4.39 -17.10 -18.01
CA GLY A 68 -5.61 -17.72 -18.54
C GLY A 68 -6.84 -16.81 -18.45
N LYS A 69 -8.03 -17.41 -18.54
CA LYS A 69 -9.27 -16.62 -18.61
C LYS A 69 -9.52 -15.89 -17.29
N LEU A 70 -9.97 -14.63 -17.38
CA LEU A 70 -10.31 -13.79 -16.22
C LEU A 70 -11.36 -14.40 -15.27
N SER A 71 -12.21 -15.29 -15.78
CA SER A 71 -13.23 -16.01 -14.99
C SER A 71 -12.64 -17.17 -14.17
N GLU A 72 -11.47 -17.67 -14.56
CA GLU A 72 -10.76 -18.80 -13.92
C GLU A 72 -9.65 -18.26 -13.01
N PHE A 73 -8.91 -17.24 -13.47
CA PHE A 73 -7.89 -16.53 -12.71
C PHE A 73 -8.18 -15.03 -12.77
N GLY A 74 -8.59 -14.45 -11.64
CA GLY A 74 -8.86 -13.02 -11.49
C GLY A 74 -7.85 -12.35 -10.56
N TYR A 75 -8.02 -11.04 -10.34
CA TYR A 75 -7.10 -10.28 -9.50
C TYR A 75 -7.03 -10.81 -8.05
N LYS A 76 -8.15 -11.31 -7.52
CA LYS A 76 -8.22 -11.95 -6.19
C LYS A 76 -7.24 -13.12 -6.02
N ASP A 77 -6.83 -13.75 -7.12
CA ASP A 77 -5.95 -14.92 -7.09
C ASP A 77 -4.48 -14.52 -6.95
N PHE A 78 -4.14 -13.24 -7.13
CA PHE A 78 -2.81 -12.71 -6.79
C PHE A 78 -2.62 -12.43 -5.30
N LEU A 79 -3.71 -12.33 -4.52
CA LEU A 79 -3.64 -12.05 -3.08
C LEU A 79 -2.79 -13.08 -2.31
N PRO A 80 -2.98 -14.41 -2.47
CA PRO A 80 -2.10 -15.39 -1.85
C PRO A 80 -0.70 -15.47 -2.48
N GLU A 81 -0.55 -15.07 -3.74
CA GLU A 81 0.74 -15.09 -4.46
C GLU A 81 1.67 -13.94 -4.06
N PHE A 82 1.13 -12.87 -3.47
CA PHE A 82 1.90 -11.78 -2.90
C PHE A 82 2.57 -12.18 -1.59
N LYS A 83 3.61 -13.03 -1.63
CA LYS A 83 4.18 -13.66 -0.43
C LYS A 83 5.18 -12.81 0.35
N GLY A 84 5.80 -11.81 -0.29
CA GLY A 84 6.80 -10.97 0.39
C GLY A 84 7.99 -11.74 0.98
N GLU A 85 8.41 -12.86 0.38
CA GLU A 85 9.40 -13.80 0.97
C GLU A 85 10.76 -13.16 1.32
N LYS A 86 11.10 -12.03 0.68
CA LYS A 86 12.32 -11.26 0.90
C LYS A 86 12.06 -9.86 1.48
N PHE A 87 10.86 -9.62 1.97
CA PHE A 87 10.51 -8.35 2.59
C PHE A 87 11.19 -8.22 3.95
N ASP A 88 11.88 -7.10 4.12
CA ASP A 88 12.63 -6.72 5.30
C ASP A 88 12.39 -5.22 5.55
N ALA A 89 11.63 -4.92 6.60
CA ALA A 89 11.25 -3.56 6.94
C ALA A 89 12.46 -2.73 7.41
N ASP A 90 13.39 -3.33 8.16
CA ASP A 90 14.60 -2.67 8.64
C ASP A 90 15.50 -2.27 7.47
N ALA A 91 15.65 -3.16 6.48
CA ALA A 91 16.41 -2.85 5.27
C ALA A 91 15.80 -1.70 4.46
N TRP A 92 14.47 -1.58 4.44
CA TRP A 92 13.77 -0.50 3.73
C TRP A 92 13.86 0.82 4.50
N ALA A 93 13.73 0.78 5.84
CA ALA A 93 13.96 1.94 6.69
C ALA A 93 15.40 2.45 6.59
N ASP A 94 16.40 1.55 6.63
CA ASP A 94 17.80 1.89 6.42
C ASP A 94 18.04 2.56 5.07
N LEU A 95 17.43 2.03 3.99
CA LEU A 95 17.50 2.66 2.67
C LEU A 95 16.92 4.07 2.68
N ALA A 96 15.76 4.28 3.32
CA ALA A 96 15.15 5.60 3.43
C ALA A 96 16.08 6.58 4.18
N ILE A 97 16.70 6.15 5.28
CA ILE A 97 17.65 6.96 6.06
C ILE A 97 18.86 7.32 5.20
N ARG A 98 19.48 6.34 4.52
CA ARG A 98 20.66 6.55 3.66
C ARG A 98 20.35 7.43 2.45
N SER A 99 19.11 7.43 1.97
CA SER A 99 18.68 8.33 0.89
C SER A 99 18.59 9.80 1.31
N GLY A 100 18.60 10.08 2.62
CA GLY A 100 18.40 11.41 3.20
C GLY A 100 16.93 11.78 3.39
N ALA A 101 16.00 10.84 3.20
CA ALA A 101 14.58 11.06 3.45
C ALA A 101 14.34 11.44 4.92
N ARG A 102 13.45 12.41 5.12
CA ARG A 102 13.05 12.92 6.44
C ARG A 102 11.67 12.44 6.87
N TYR A 103 10.95 11.79 5.97
CA TYR A 103 9.76 11.01 6.23
C TYR A 103 9.69 9.88 5.20
N ALA A 104 9.19 8.72 5.60
CA ALA A 104 9.00 7.61 4.70
C ALA A 104 7.80 6.76 5.10
N GLY A 105 7.33 5.90 4.20
CA GLY A 105 6.30 4.92 4.54
C GLY A 105 5.73 4.16 3.33
N PRO A 106 4.91 3.13 3.59
CA PRO A 106 4.25 2.36 2.55
C PRO A 106 3.04 3.08 1.96
N VAL A 107 2.65 2.67 0.74
CA VAL A 107 1.24 2.72 0.37
C VAL A 107 0.49 1.70 1.22
N ALA A 108 -0.29 2.19 2.18
CA ALA A 108 -1.01 1.33 3.14
C ALA A 108 -2.18 0.58 2.49
N GLU A 109 -2.87 1.20 1.53
CA GLU A 109 -3.89 0.59 0.69
C GLU A 109 -3.97 1.38 -0.62
N HIS A 110 -3.96 0.68 -1.74
CA HIS A 110 -4.08 1.30 -3.06
C HIS A 110 -5.52 1.13 -3.61
N ALA A 111 -5.75 1.51 -4.86
CA ALA A 111 -7.06 1.42 -5.52
C ALA A 111 -7.55 -0.04 -5.75
N ASP A 112 -6.75 -1.05 -5.39
CA ASP A 112 -7.13 -2.45 -5.40
C ASP A 112 -7.76 -2.94 -4.09
N HIS A 113 -7.89 -2.05 -3.09
CA HIS A 113 -8.53 -2.29 -1.79
C HIS A 113 -7.91 -3.43 -0.96
N PHE A 114 -6.61 -3.67 -1.14
CA PHE A 114 -5.85 -4.58 -0.30
C PHE A 114 -5.17 -3.82 0.84
N SER A 115 -5.62 -4.04 2.08
CA SER A 115 -5.03 -3.38 3.25
C SER A 115 -3.68 -4.03 3.61
N MET A 116 -2.61 -3.24 3.65
CA MET A 116 -1.25 -3.70 4.00
C MET A 116 -1.01 -3.77 5.53
N TRP A 117 -2.07 -3.74 6.34
CA TRP A 117 -2.02 -3.87 7.81
C TRP A 117 -3.00 -4.92 8.35
N ASN A 118 -2.94 -5.24 9.65
CA ASN A 118 -3.91 -6.13 10.30
C ASN A 118 -5.29 -5.46 10.52
N SER A 119 -6.01 -5.26 9.41
CA SER A 119 -7.29 -4.54 9.42
C SER A 119 -8.40 -5.35 10.09
N GLN A 120 -9.11 -4.69 11.02
CA GLN A 120 -10.31 -5.25 11.67
C GLN A 120 -11.60 -5.04 10.87
N VAL A 121 -11.58 -4.17 9.85
CA VAL A 121 -12.75 -3.80 9.04
C VAL A 121 -12.67 -4.27 7.59
N ASN A 122 -11.47 -4.63 7.12
CA ASN A 122 -11.25 -5.21 5.79
C ASN A 122 -10.56 -6.58 5.91
N PRO A 123 -11.25 -7.70 5.61
CA PRO A 123 -10.64 -9.03 5.67
C PRO A 123 -9.62 -9.27 4.55
N ILE A 124 -9.63 -8.45 3.48
CA ILE A 124 -8.69 -8.53 2.37
C ILE A 124 -7.44 -7.74 2.74
N ASN A 125 -6.53 -8.39 3.46
CA ASN A 125 -5.34 -7.76 4.00
C ASN A 125 -4.09 -8.67 4.05
N SER A 126 -2.92 -8.06 4.25
CA SER A 126 -1.60 -8.71 4.27
C SER A 126 -1.34 -9.71 5.40
N VAL A 127 -2.16 -9.70 6.47
CA VAL A 127 -2.10 -10.72 7.53
C VAL A 127 -2.93 -11.94 7.13
N ASN A 128 -4.10 -11.72 6.54
CA ASN A 128 -5.00 -12.79 6.11
C ASN A 128 -4.56 -13.46 4.80
N TYR A 129 -3.86 -12.75 3.92
CA TYR A 129 -3.38 -13.24 2.62
C TYR A 129 -1.90 -12.92 2.42
N GLY A 130 -1.27 -13.60 1.47
CA GLY A 130 0.09 -13.27 1.03
C GLY A 130 1.12 -13.35 2.17
N PRO A 131 1.76 -12.25 2.62
CA PRO A 131 2.94 -12.30 3.48
C PRO A 131 2.69 -12.78 4.92
N LYS A 132 1.43 -12.79 5.37
CA LYS A 132 1.04 -13.13 6.75
C LYS A 132 1.69 -12.24 7.81
N ARG A 133 1.83 -10.96 7.47
CA ARG A 133 2.58 -9.94 8.23
C ARG A 133 1.83 -8.61 8.19
N ASP A 134 1.95 -7.82 9.24
CA ASP A 134 1.43 -6.45 9.27
C ASP A 134 2.49 -5.51 8.68
N VAL A 135 2.50 -5.37 7.35
CA VAL A 135 3.56 -4.65 6.63
C VAL A 135 3.61 -3.17 7.05
N VAL A 136 2.46 -2.52 7.23
CA VAL A 136 2.41 -1.12 7.69
C VAL A 136 2.86 -1.00 9.15
N GLY A 137 2.53 -1.97 10.01
CA GLY A 137 2.96 -1.95 11.40
C GLY A 137 4.46 -2.22 11.59
N GLU A 138 5.09 -2.91 10.64
CA GLU A 138 6.53 -3.20 10.66
C GLU A 138 7.40 -2.06 10.08
N LEU A 139 6.83 -1.15 9.29
CA LEU A 139 7.51 -0.02 8.62
C LEU A 139 7.28 1.32 9.34
#